data_AF-A0A1A8F501-F1
#
_entry.id   AF-A0A1A8F501-F1
#
_cell.length_a   1.000
_cell.length_b   1.000
_cell.length_c   1.000
_cell.angle_alpha   90.00
_cell.angle_beta   90.00
_cell.angle_gamma   90.00
#
_symmetry.space_group_name_H-M   'P 1'
#
loop_
_entity.id
_entity.type
_entity.pdbx_description
1 polymer ?
#
loop_
_entity_poly.entity_id
_entity_poly.type
_entity_poly.pdbx_seq_one_letter_code
_entity_poly.pdbx_strand_id
1 'polypeptide(L)'
;MLFFQLAYVLDKNKDPYEDILSFSPGRTLSRCDFWSLAFEEVEAQIADLCFQVITTLGASQGKDIHSFSIYLVVTWLPPFHNDPLAALPDNIGTKDIILLPSWESGHWILCSLG
;
A
#
# COMPACT_ATOMS: atom_id res chain seq x y z
N MET A 1 -0.79 6.83 -24.52
CA MET A 1 0.54 6.85 -23.87
C MET A 1 0.63 5.88 -22.68
N LEU A 2 -0.36 5.85 -21.77
CA LEU A 2 -0.42 4.93 -20.61
C LEU A 2 -0.32 3.42 -20.94
N PHE A 3 -0.93 2.95 -22.04
CA PHE A 3 -0.93 1.53 -22.41
C PHE A 3 0.46 0.94 -22.73
N PHE A 4 1.35 1.73 -23.33
CA PHE A 4 2.71 1.28 -23.66
C PHE A 4 3.56 1.07 -22.41
N GLN A 5 3.26 1.82 -21.35
CA GLN A 5 3.99 1.77 -20.09
C GLN A 5 3.58 0.53 -19.28
N LEU A 6 2.30 0.17 -19.27
CA LEU A 6 1.83 -1.05 -18.60
C LEU A 6 2.35 -2.32 -19.30
N ALA A 7 2.31 -2.35 -20.64
CA ALA A 7 2.85 -3.47 -21.41
C ALA A 7 4.35 -3.66 -21.17
N TYR A 8 5.10 -2.55 -21.04
CA TYR A 8 6.51 -2.61 -20.65
C TYR A 8 6.67 -3.21 -19.25
N VAL A 9 5.93 -2.72 -18.26
CA VAL A 9 6.05 -3.14 -16.85
C VAL A 9 5.68 -4.62 -16.66
N LEU A 10 4.67 -5.11 -17.36
CA LEU A 10 4.18 -6.49 -17.23
C LEU A 10 4.89 -7.51 -18.15
N ASP A 11 5.93 -7.11 -18.90
CA ASP A 11 6.63 -8.00 -19.83
C ASP A 11 7.43 -9.10 -19.10
N LYS A 12 6.94 -10.35 -19.17
CA LYS A 12 7.55 -11.53 -18.53
C LYS A 12 8.85 -12.00 -19.20
N ASN A 13 9.21 -11.44 -20.35
CA ASN A 13 10.47 -11.79 -21.04
C ASN A 13 11.65 -10.90 -20.61
N LYS A 14 11.38 -9.88 -19.77
CA LYS A 14 12.40 -8.97 -19.24
C LYS A 14 12.88 -9.41 -17.86
N ASP A 15 13.96 -8.78 -17.40
CA ASP A 15 14.52 -9.05 -16.09
C ASP A 15 13.47 -8.82 -14.97
N PRO A 16 13.10 -9.87 -14.20
CA PRO A 16 12.16 -9.75 -13.09
C PRO A 16 12.63 -8.80 -11.99
N TYR A 17 13.93 -8.61 -11.82
CA TYR A 17 14.52 -7.83 -10.74
C TYR A 17 14.90 -6.40 -11.18
N GLU A 18 14.52 -5.99 -12.38
CA GLU A 18 14.68 -4.60 -12.83
C GLU A 18 13.87 -3.65 -11.95
N ASP A 19 14.52 -2.60 -11.43
CA ASP A 19 13.89 -1.53 -10.68
C ASP A 19 12.95 -0.71 -11.59
N ILE A 20 11.64 -0.86 -11.40
CA ILE A 20 10.61 -0.20 -12.22
C ILE A 20 10.15 1.12 -11.61
N LEU A 21 10.03 1.18 -10.28
CA LEU A 21 9.51 2.35 -9.58
C LEU A 21 10.23 2.53 -8.24
N SER A 22 10.84 3.69 -8.05
CA SER A 22 11.33 4.14 -6.74
C SER A 22 10.34 5.15 -6.16
N PHE A 23 9.64 4.76 -5.09
CA PHE A 23 8.61 5.60 -4.47
C PHE A 23 9.15 6.44 -3.30
N SER A 24 10.07 5.87 -2.52
CA SER A 24 10.73 6.55 -1.40
C SER A 24 12.15 6.00 -1.20
N PRO A 25 13.01 6.67 -0.41
CA PRO A 25 14.31 6.13 -0.05
C PRO A 25 14.15 4.72 0.55
N GLY A 26 14.78 3.72 -0.07
CA GLY A 26 14.73 2.33 0.36
C GLY A 26 13.47 1.54 0.00
N ARG A 27 12.53 2.11 -0.78
CA ARG A 27 11.38 1.37 -1.33
C ARG A 27 11.37 1.44 -2.85
N THR A 28 11.88 0.38 -3.44
CA THR A 28 11.85 0.15 -4.89
C THR A 28 10.95 -1.03 -5.18
N LEU A 29 10.13 -0.91 -6.23
CA LEU A 29 9.40 -2.02 -6.82
C LEU A 29 10.18 -2.54 -8.02
N SER A 30 10.47 -3.82 -7.97
CA SER A 30 11.01 -4.59 -9.07
C SER A 30 9.89 -5.03 -10.02
N ARG A 31 10.25 -5.46 -11.22
CA ARG A 31 9.28 -5.92 -12.23
C ARG A 31 8.37 -7.05 -11.75
N CYS A 32 8.91 -8.02 -11.02
CA CYS A 32 8.12 -9.17 -10.56
C CYS A 32 7.00 -8.77 -9.60
N ASP A 33 7.20 -7.71 -8.81
CA ASP A 33 6.19 -7.21 -7.86
C ASP A 33 4.92 -6.79 -8.62
N PHE A 34 5.05 -6.23 -9.83
CA PHE A 34 3.93 -5.82 -10.68
C PHE A 34 3.20 -6.99 -11.34
N TRP A 35 3.80 -8.18 -11.43
CA TRP A 35 3.09 -9.34 -11.99
C TRP A 35 1.89 -9.72 -11.12
N SER A 36 1.98 -9.51 -9.80
CA SER A 36 0.87 -9.71 -8.85
C SER A 36 -0.36 -8.85 -9.16
N LEU A 37 -0.21 -7.69 -9.82
CA LEU A 37 -1.35 -6.88 -10.28
C LEU A 37 -2.20 -7.57 -11.35
N ALA A 38 -1.63 -8.57 -12.04
CA ALA A 38 -2.33 -9.36 -13.05
C ALA A 38 -2.86 -10.70 -12.50
N PHE A 39 -2.69 -10.99 -11.20
CA PHE A 39 -3.15 -12.21 -10.53
C PHE A 39 -4.29 -11.90 -9.53
N GLU A 40 -4.97 -12.94 -9.05
CA GLU A 40 -6.10 -12.82 -8.13
C GLU A 40 -5.71 -12.32 -6.72
N GLU A 41 -4.43 -12.45 -6.34
CA GLU A 41 -3.90 -12.00 -5.06
C GLU A 41 -2.84 -10.90 -5.25
N VAL A 42 -3.14 -9.70 -4.74
CA VAL A 42 -2.22 -8.55 -4.73
C VAL A 42 -1.17 -8.72 -3.63
N GLU A 43 0.10 -8.50 -3.97
CA GLU A 43 1.19 -8.49 -3.00
C GLU A 43 1.10 -7.30 -2.03
N ALA A 44 1.48 -7.54 -0.76
CA ALA A 44 1.39 -6.54 0.31
C ALA A 44 2.18 -5.25 0.01
N GLN A 45 3.33 -5.35 -0.67
CA GLN A 45 4.13 -4.17 -1.01
C GLN A 45 3.44 -3.28 -2.05
N ILE A 46 2.79 -3.90 -3.03
CA ILE A 46 1.99 -3.19 -4.04
C ILE A 46 0.78 -2.55 -3.38
N ALA A 47 0.05 -3.29 -2.53
CA ALA A 47 -1.10 -2.76 -1.80
C ALA A 47 -0.71 -1.57 -0.89
N ASP A 48 0.39 -1.67 -0.15
CA ASP A 48 0.89 -0.60 0.74
C ASP A 48 1.18 0.69 -0.04
N LEU A 49 1.73 0.56 -1.26
CA LEU A 49 1.99 1.69 -2.14
C LEU A 49 0.70 2.27 -2.73
N CYS A 50 -0.29 1.44 -3.08
CA CYS A 50 -1.60 1.92 -3.52
C CYS A 50 -2.25 2.83 -2.46
N PHE A 51 -2.11 2.52 -1.17
CA PHE A 51 -2.62 3.38 -0.11
C PHE A 51 -1.88 4.71 0.04
N GLN A 52 -0.59 4.76 -0.27
CA GLN A 52 0.17 6.02 -0.34
C GLN A 52 -0.28 6.87 -1.53
N VAL A 53 -0.60 6.25 -2.66
CA VAL A 53 -1.22 6.93 -3.80
C VAL A 53 -2.59 7.50 -3.43
N ILE A 54 -3.45 6.72 -2.74
CA ILE A 54 -4.76 7.20 -2.25
C ILE A 54 -4.59 8.43 -1.35
N THR A 55 -3.63 8.39 -0.43
CA THR A 55 -3.33 9.52 0.47
C THR A 55 -2.93 10.77 -0.34
N THR A 56 -2.10 10.61 -1.36
CA THR A 56 -1.65 11.71 -2.24
C THR A 56 -2.82 12.27 -3.08
N LEU A 57 -3.69 11.41 -3.60
CA LEU A 57 -4.88 11.80 -4.34
C LEU A 57 -5.90 12.52 -3.45
N GLY A 58 -6.07 12.09 -2.20
CA GLY A 58 -6.89 12.77 -1.20
C GLY A 58 -6.40 14.18 -0.94
N ALA A 59 -5.10 14.34 -0.71
CA ALA A 59 -4.49 15.65 -0.50
C ALA A 59 -4.72 16.59 -1.70
N SER A 60 -4.65 16.09 -2.94
CA SER A 60 -4.95 16.87 -4.14
C SER A 60 -6.40 17.38 -4.23
N GLN A 61 -7.31 16.75 -3.48
CA GLN A 61 -8.72 17.12 -3.37
C GLN A 61 -9.05 17.88 -2.06
N GLY A 62 -8.01 18.30 -1.31
CA GLY A 62 -8.18 18.99 -0.04
C GLY A 62 -8.65 18.09 1.11
N LYS A 63 -8.42 16.77 1.03
CA LYS A 63 -8.67 15.81 2.11
C LYS A 63 -7.37 15.42 2.80
N ASP A 64 -7.36 15.48 4.13
CA ASP A 64 -6.25 15.02 4.96
C ASP A 64 -6.47 13.57 5.37
N ILE A 65 -5.96 12.64 4.55
CA ILE A 65 -6.07 11.20 4.74
C ILE A 65 -4.79 10.67 5.40
N HIS A 66 -4.94 9.79 6.38
CA HIS A 66 -3.83 9.01 6.92
C HIS A 66 -4.04 7.53 6.65
N SER A 67 -3.12 6.90 5.92
CA SER A 67 -3.11 5.44 5.79
C SER A 67 -2.01 4.83 6.65
N PHE A 68 -2.39 3.85 7.46
CA PHE A 68 -1.42 2.99 8.12
C PHE A 68 -0.79 2.03 7.13
N SER A 69 0.47 1.67 7.38
CA SER A 69 1.15 0.64 6.59
C SER A 69 0.56 -0.73 6.90
N ILE A 70 0.38 -1.54 5.87
CA ILE A 70 -0.15 -2.91 6.01
C ILE A 70 0.74 -3.74 6.94
N TYR A 71 2.05 -3.56 6.84
CA TYR A 71 3.05 -4.23 7.67
C TYR A 71 3.00 -3.82 9.14
N LEU A 72 2.38 -2.69 9.46
CA LEU A 72 2.17 -2.25 10.83
C LEU A 72 0.86 -2.79 11.38
N VAL A 73 -0.24 -2.68 10.62
CA VAL A 73 -1.58 -3.13 11.04
C VAL A 73 -1.57 -4.63 11.37
N VAL A 74 -0.87 -5.45 10.59
CA VAL A 74 -0.75 -6.90 10.85
C VAL A 74 -0.12 -7.22 12.20
N THR A 75 0.71 -6.31 12.75
CA THR A 75 1.35 -6.53 14.06
C THR A 75 0.42 -6.27 15.24
N TRP A 76 -0.72 -5.62 15.03
CA TRP A 76 -1.73 -5.41 16.07
C TRP A 76 -2.59 -6.65 16.32
N LEU A 77 -2.63 -7.56 15.35
CA LEU A 77 -3.39 -8.79 15.41
C LEU A 77 -2.55 -9.93 16.02
N PRO A 78 -3.19 -11.04 16.44
CA PRO A 78 -2.46 -12.24 16.84
C PRO A 78 -1.51 -12.72 15.73
N PRO A 79 -0.31 -13.22 16.07
CA PRO A 79 0.18 -13.50 17.41
C PRO A 79 0.89 -12.32 18.09
N PHE A 80 1.10 -11.20 17.40
CA PHE A 80 2.00 -10.15 17.86
C PHE A 80 1.39 -9.26 18.95
N HIS A 81 0.10 -8.91 18.84
CA HIS A 81 -0.63 -8.11 19.83
C HIS A 81 0.08 -6.79 20.20
N ASN A 82 0.77 -6.15 19.26
CA ASN A 82 1.37 -4.84 19.50
C ASN A 82 0.27 -3.82 19.79
N ASP A 83 0.54 -2.89 20.73
CA ASP A 83 -0.38 -1.80 21.05
C ASP A 83 -0.53 -0.84 19.85
N PRO A 84 -1.74 -0.71 19.25
CA PRO A 84 -1.96 0.21 18.15
C PRO A 84 -1.72 1.67 18.55
N LEU A 85 -1.97 2.02 19.80
CA LEU A 85 -1.84 3.40 20.29
C LEU A 85 -0.39 3.89 20.22
N ALA A 86 0.58 2.98 20.36
CA ALA A 86 2.00 3.31 20.28
C ALA A 86 2.46 3.78 18.89
N ALA A 87 1.68 3.48 17.84
CA ALA A 87 2.00 3.85 16.46
C ALA A 87 1.14 5.00 15.93
N LEU A 88 0.22 5.55 16.74
CA LEU A 88 -0.62 6.67 16.35
C LEU A 88 0.20 7.97 16.28
N PRO A 89 0.11 8.74 15.18
CA PRO A 89 0.63 10.09 15.17
C PRO A 89 -0.22 11.02 16.06
N ASP A 90 0.42 12.02 16.69
CA ASP A 90 -0.25 12.92 17.65
C ASP A 90 -1.48 13.64 17.07
N ASN A 91 -1.48 13.91 15.77
CA ASN A 91 -2.58 14.58 15.07
C ASN A 91 -3.57 13.62 14.40
N ILE A 92 -3.58 12.33 14.74
CA ILE A 92 -4.45 11.35 14.09
C ILE A 92 -5.94 11.74 14.21
N GLY A 93 -6.34 12.35 15.33
CA GLY A 93 -7.71 12.79 15.58
C GLY A 93 -8.17 13.98 14.74
N THR A 94 -7.28 14.61 13.96
CA THR A 94 -7.62 15.72 13.07
C THR A 94 -7.74 15.31 11.60
N LYS A 95 -7.54 14.03 11.29
CA LYS A 95 -7.62 13.51 9.92
C LYS A 95 -9.06 13.41 9.46
N ASP A 96 -9.30 13.72 8.20
CA ASP A 96 -10.62 13.55 7.57
C ASP A 96 -10.95 12.06 7.42
N ILE A 97 -9.94 11.25 7.11
CA ILE A 97 -10.08 9.81 6.91
C ILE A 97 -8.83 9.10 7.44
N ILE A 98 -9.03 8.01 8.17
CA ILE A 98 -7.98 7.08 8.58
C ILE A 98 -8.24 5.75 7.89
N LEU A 99 -7.24 5.23 7.16
CA LEU A 99 -7.29 3.96 6.47
C LEU A 99 -6.46 2.91 7.22
N LEU A 100 -7.08 1.77 7.50
CA LEU A 100 -6.51 0.64 8.22
C LEU A 100 -6.64 -0.61 7.32
N PRO A 101 -5.66 -0.86 6.44
CA PRO A 101 -5.67 -2.04 5.61
C PRO A 101 -5.19 -3.27 6.39
N SER A 102 -5.89 -4.39 6.25
CA SER A 102 -5.58 -5.66 6.92
C SER A 102 -5.71 -6.83 5.94
N TRP A 103 -4.97 -7.89 6.19
CA TRP A 103 -5.12 -9.18 5.50
C TRP A 103 -5.62 -10.22 6.50
N GLU A 104 -6.79 -10.78 6.23
CA GLU A 104 -7.41 -11.78 7.10
C GLU A 104 -7.98 -12.92 6.25
N SER A 105 -7.64 -14.15 6.64
CA SER A 105 -8.20 -15.38 6.05
C SER A 105 -8.17 -15.46 4.51
N GLY A 106 -7.13 -14.91 3.86
CA GLY A 106 -7.00 -14.95 2.40
C GLY A 106 -7.62 -13.75 1.67
N HIS A 107 -8.07 -12.72 2.40
CA HIS A 107 -8.71 -11.55 1.83
C HIS A 107 -8.16 -10.24 2.39
N TRP A 108 -8.10 -9.23 1.52
CA TRP A 108 -7.83 -7.85 1.91
C TRP A 108 -9.11 -7.21 2.49
N ILE A 109 -8.97 -6.66 3.70
CA ILE A 109 -10.02 -5.89 4.38
C ILE A 109 -9.51 -4.45 4.52
N LEU A 110 -10.39 -3.49 4.20
CA LEU A 110 -10.12 -2.07 4.44
C LEU A 110 -11.12 -1.55 5.47
N CYS A 111 -10.59 -1.11 6.62
CA CYS A 111 -11.36 -0.35 7.59
C CYS A 111 -11.07 1.15 7.40
N SER A 112 -12.13 1.97 7.37
CA SER A 112 -12.04 3.42 7.28
C SER A 112 -12.74 4.08 8.45
N LEU A 113 -12.07 5.04 9.09
CA LEU A 113 -12.64 5.90 10.13
C LEU A 113 -12.69 7.33 9.59
N GLY A 114 -13.81 8.03 9.73
CA GLY A 114 -14.02 9.41 9.29
C GLY A 114 -15.22 10.05 9.95
#